data_AF-A0A4V2F7S9-F1
#
_entry.id   AF-A0A4V2F7S9-F1
#
_cell.length_a   1.000
_cell.length_b   1.000
_cell.length_c   1.000
_cell.angle_alpha   90.00
_cell.angle_beta   90.00
_cell.angle_gamma   90.00
#
_symmetry.space_group_name_H-M   'P 1'
#
loop_
_entity.id
_entity.type
_entity.pdbx_description
1 polymer ?
#
loop_
_entity_poly.entity_id
_entity_poly.type
_entity_poly.pdbx_seq_one_letter_code
_entity_poly.pdbx_strand_id
1 'polypeptide(L)'
;MERKYEFTGETTEIDFQKLHRIVAVRDFGVVSAGDLGGWIKDENNLSHDGTAWVADEAAIYEDALVEDDAFAMGRVRVRGSAHVGGEAQLSENSCVEGDTYIRGKAQVYGCAHVHGSTLVEGKAKVLGYADIAQSAHIDGNALVSGNAEIRGNSHVTGTVKLHGDASVCGNALIRSDEDWITVTGFGSGGMCATFFHGSDDKIYVQYDGFYGTIDRFREKIKGTKYEGTFMPAIKAACIHFNSFSHDCENESEIIVEESDEFVSSFGKYRGLLLFEPIDINVNRENGTKYWMDKDMADYRFGYVMAVEKLKEEFKDSCVLEAVLTPHSYYGGNLRNPLNFRLRCVREDGIVRVYPM
;
A
#
# COMPACT_ATOMS: atom_id res chain seq x y z
N MET A 1 44.28 1.16 -0.55
CA MET A 1 43.57 0.27 0.37
C MET A 1 44.11 -1.14 0.32
N GLU A 2 43.89 -1.91 1.38
CA GLU A 2 44.02 -3.38 1.35
C GLU A 2 42.82 -3.99 0.64
N ARG A 3 43.07 -4.94 -0.28
CA ARG A 3 42.02 -5.63 -1.02
C ARG A 3 41.08 -6.38 -0.06
N LYS A 4 39.78 -6.30 -0.36
CA LYS A 4 38.70 -6.95 0.41
C LYS A 4 38.30 -8.29 -0.19
N TYR A 5 38.39 -8.39 -1.51
CA TYR A 5 38.08 -9.59 -2.28
C TYR A 5 38.96 -9.69 -3.53
N GLU A 6 38.90 -10.85 -4.19
CA GLU A 6 39.45 -11.09 -5.52
C GLU A 6 38.49 -11.93 -6.36
N PHE A 7 38.74 -12.03 -7.67
CA PHE A 7 37.98 -12.90 -8.56
C PHE A 7 38.46 -14.35 -8.44
N THR A 8 37.53 -15.29 -8.35
CA THR A 8 37.86 -16.73 -8.27
C THR A 8 38.35 -17.32 -9.61
N GLY A 9 38.11 -16.60 -10.71
CA GLY A 9 38.29 -17.09 -12.08
C GLY A 9 37.04 -17.74 -12.68
N GLU A 10 36.02 -18.03 -11.86
CA GLU A 10 34.71 -18.47 -12.33
C GLU A 10 33.95 -17.32 -12.99
N THR A 11 33.23 -17.62 -14.08
CA THR A 11 32.47 -16.63 -14.84
C THR A 11 31.08 -17.13 -15.20
N THR A 12 30.14 -16.21 -15.30
CA THR A 12 28.78 -16.46 -15.79
C THR A 12 28.36 -15.39 -16.80
N GLU A 13 27.26 -15.62 -17.51
CA GLU A 13 26.64 -14.63 -18.39
C GLU A 13 25.22 -14.31 -17.89
N ILE A 14 24.98 -13.04 -17.54
CA ILE A 14 23.69 -12.52 -17.09
C ILE A 14 23.37 -11.30 -17.94
N ASP A 15 22.18 -11.25 -18.56
CA ASP A 15 21.77 -10.16 -19.46
C ASP A 15 22.83 -9.79 -20.51
N PHE A 16 23.47 -10.81 -21.10
CA PHE A 16 24.57 -10.68 -22.07
C PHE A 16 25.83 -10.00 -21.52
N GLN A 17 25.95 -9.83 -20.20
CA GLN A 17 27.14 -9.36 -19.50
C GLN A 17 27.91 -10.54 -18.91
N LYS A 18 29.21 -10.57 -19.18
CA LYS A 18 30.12 -11.53 -18.52
C LYS A 18 30.46 -11.02 -17.13
N LEU A 19 30.14 -11.81 -16.10
CA LEU A 19 30.42 -11.49 -14.70
C LEU A 19 31.41 -12.47 -14.09
N HIS A 20 32.02 -12.06 -12.99
CA HIS A 20 33.07 -12.78 -12.27
C HIS A 20 32.64 -13.03 -10.82
N ARG A 21 32.82 -14.26 -10.35
CA ARG A 21 32.55 -14.62 -8.96
C ARG A 21 33.64 -14.03 -8.07
N ILE A 22 33.27 -13.49 -6.92
CA ILE A 22 34.21 -12.94 -5.94
C ILE A 22 34.43 -13.87 -4.74
N VAL A 23 35.58 -13.76 -4.10
CA VAL A 23 35.90 -14.41 -2.82
C VAL A 23 36.59 -13.41 -1.89
N ALA A 24 36.22 -13.42 -0.61
CA ALA A 24 36.83 -12.56 0.40
C ALA A 24 38.28 -12.99 0.67
N VAL A 25 39.21 -12.03 0.76
CA VAL A 25 40.64 -12.32 1.02
C VAL A 25 41.10 -11.95 2.44
N ARG A 26 40.20 -11.36 3.23
CA ARG A 26 40.40 -10.99 4.64
C ARG A 26 39.04 -10.88 5.34
N ASP A 27 39.06 -10.78 6.66
CA ASP A 27 37.86 -10.54 7.46
C ASP A 27 37.45 -9.05 7.41
N PHE A 28 36.14 -8.78 7.35
CA PHE A 28 35.56 -7.43 7.43
C PHE A 28 34.06 -7.50 7.70
N GLY A 29 33.53 -6.61 8.55
CA GLY A 29 32.11 -6.59 8.88
C GLY A 29 31.62 -7.96 9.35
N VAL A 30 30.72 -8.57 8.58
CA VAL A 30 30.17 -9.92 8.82
C VAL A 30 30.81 -11.01 7.93
N VAL A 31 31.76 -10.66 7.07
CA VAL A 31 32.37 -11.53 6.07
C VAL A 31 33.74 -12.01 6.56
N SER A 32 33.99 -13.31 6.43
CA SER A 32 35.26 -13.94 6.78
C SER A 32 36.11 -14.22 5.55
N ALA A 33 37.43 -14.26 5.71
CA ALA A 33 38.34 -14.65 4.64
C ALA A 33 37.98 -16.04 4.09
N GLY A 34 37.89 -16.16 2.77
CA GLY A 34 37.49 -17.38 2.07
C GLY A 34 35.99 -17.49 1.77
N ASP A 35 35.16 -16.58 2.28
CA ASP A 35 33.73 -16.55 1.94
C ASP A 35 33.54 -16.27 0.44
N LEU A 36 32.82 -17.16 -0.24
CA LEU A 36 32.38 -16.95 -1.63
C LEU A 36 31.28 -15.90 -1.65
N GLY A 37 31.49 -14.83 -2.42
CA GLY A 37 30.48 -13.81 -2.67
C GLY A 37 29.66 -14.12 -3.93
N GLY A 38 28.94 -13.12 -4.42
CA GLY A 38 28.17 -13.18 -5.68
C GLY A 38 28.99 -12.80 -6.90
N TRP A 39 28.32 -12.18 -7.87
CA TRP A 39 28.84 -11.88 -9.20
C TRP A 39 28.96 -10.38 -9.42
N ILE A 40 30.13 -9.92 -9.87
CA ILE A 40 30.31 -8.55 -10.32
C ILE A 40 30.97 -8.50 -11.70
N LYS A 41 30.69 -7.47 -12.50
CA LYS A 41 31.31 -7.33 -13.83
C LYS A 41 32.80 -6.97 -13.69
N ASP A 42 33.12 -5.96 -12.89
CA ASP A 42 34.50 -5.55 -12.61
C ASP A 42 34.64 -4.89 -11.23
N GLU A 43 35.87 -4.49 -10.85
CA GLU A 43 36.16 -3.92 -9.54
C GLU A 43 35.47 -2.56 -9.27
N ASN A 44 34.86 -1.91 -10.28
CA ASN A 44 34.08 -0.69 -10.04
C ASN A 44 32.68 -0.96 -9.50
N ASN A 45 32.20 -2.21 -9.53
CA ASN A 45 30.84 -2.53 -9.09
C ASN A 45 30.71 -2.79 -7.58
N LEU A 46 31.83 -3.04 -6.88
CA LEU A 46 31.84 -3.28 -5.44
C LEU A 46 33.06 -2.59 -4.82
N SER A 47 32.84 -1.64 -3.92
CA SER A 47 33.94 -0.92 -3.30
C SER A 47 34.82 -1.85 -2.46
N HIS A 48 36.14 -1.67 -2.53
CA HIS A 48 37.08 -2.26 -1.59
C HIS A 48 37.06 -1.59 -0.21
N ASP A 49 36.41 -0.43 -0.10
CA ASP A 49 36.26 0.34 1.14
C ASP A 49 35.02 -0.13 1.91
N GLY A 50 34.94 0.27 3.18
CA GLY A 50 33.85 -0.11 4.08
C GLY A 50 33.66 -1.63 4.20
N THR A 51 32.45 -2.03 4.59
CA THR A 51 32.08 -3.45 4.78
C THR A 51 31.14 -3.99 3.71
N ALA A 52 30.90 -3.23 2.63
CA ALA A 52 29.98 -3.61 1.57
C ALA A 52 30.27 -5.01 0.99
N TRP A 53 29.23 -5.78 0.70
CA TRP A 53 29.38 -7.14 0.21
C TRP A 53 28.25 -7.59 -0.71
N VAL A 54 28.62 -8.40 -1.68
CA VAL A 54 27.71 -9.09 -2.61
C VAL A 54 27.83 -10.58 -2.30
N ALA A 55 26.76 -11.19 -1.83
CA ALA A 55 26.69 -12.59 -1.43
C ALA A 55 25.80 -13.42 -2.37
N ASP A 56 25.82 -14.74 -2.18
CA ASP A 56 24.99 -15.72 -2.88
C ASP A 56 25.06 -15.59 -4.41
N GLU A 57 23.92 -15.37 -5.07
CA GLU A 57 23.78 -15.21 -6.52
C GLU A 57 23.48 -13.76 -6.91
N ALA A 58 23.70 -12.81 -6.00
CA ALA A 58 23.50 -11.40 -6.29
C ALA A 58 24.48 -10.96 -7.39
N ALA A 59 23.97 -10.18 -8.35
CA ALA A 59 24.71 -9.75 -9.54
C ALA A 59 24.72 -8.22 -9.64
N ILE A 60 25.92 -7.62 -9.64
CA ILE A 60 26.13 -6.17 -9.78
C ILE A 60 26.93 -5.91 -11.05
N TYR A 61 26.37 -5.16 -12.00
CA TYR A 61 26.96 -5.03 -13.33
C TYR A 61 26.57 -3.72 -14.02
N GLU A 62 27.04 -3.54 -15.26
CA GLU A 62 27.03 -2.24 -15.95
C GLU A 62 27.83 -1.20 -15.13
N ASP A 63 27.25 -0.03 -14.87
CA ASP A 63 27.87 1.07 -14.11
C ASP A 63 27.37 1.10 -12.66
N ALA A 64 26.65 0.07 -12.21
CA ALA A 64 26.12 0.01 -10.86
C ALA A 64 27.23 -0.15 -9.82
N LEU A 65 27.07 0.47 -8.65
CA LEU A 65 28.05 0.46 -7.57
C LEU A 65 27.40 0.08 -6.24
N VAL A 66 28.05 -0.81 -5.50
CA VAL A 66 27.75 -1.12 -4.10
C VAL A 66 28.93 -0.68 -3.23
N GLU A 67 28.70 0.21 -2.26
CA GLU A 67 29.74 0.78 -1.40
C GLU A 67 29.30 0.95 0.08
N ASP A 68 30.16 1.59 0.88
CA ASP A 68 29.99 1.76 2.33
C ASP A 68 29.82 0.41 3.07
N ASP A 69 28.70 0.22 3.75
CA ASP A 69 28.32 -0.97 4.52
C ASP A 69 27.09 -1.67 3.88
N ALA A 70 26.81 -1.40 2.60
CA ALA A 70 25.67 -1.97 1.90
C ALA A 70 25.83 -3.47 1.63
N PHE A 71 24.73 -4.23 1.73
CA PHE A 71 24.76 -5.68 1.62
C PHE A 71 23.72 -6.19 0.62
N ALA A 72 24.14 -6.94 -0.39
CA ALA A 72 23.28 -7.57 -1.39
C ALA A 72 23.38 -9.09 -1.29
N MET A 73 22.26 -9.81 -1.13
CA MET A 73 22.23 -11.28 -1.00
C MET A 73 21.04 -11.92 -1.72
N GLY A 74 21.03 -13.24 -1.90
CA GLY A 74 20.02 -13.94 -2.69
C GLY A 74 20.25 -13.84 -4.20
N ARG A 75 19.21 -13.56 -4.98
CA ARG A 75 19.19 -13.42 -6.45
C ARG A 75 18.93 -11.98 -6.87
N VAL A 76 19.53 -11.03 -6.14
CA VAL A 76 19.42 -9.59 -6.42
C VAL A 76 20.09 -9.24 -7.75
N ARG A 77 19.51 -8.29 -8.49
CA ARG A 77 20.17 -7.65 -9.64
C ARG A 77 20.29 -6.16 -9.41
N VAL A 78 21.50 -5.63 -9.54
CA VAL A 78 21.77 -4.18 -9.56
C VAL A 78 22.50 -3.85 -10.85
N ARG A 79 21.89 -3.00 -11.70
CA ARG A 79 22.40 -2.65 -13.03
C ARG A 79 22.14 -1.18 -13.39
N GLY A 80 22.46 -0.76 -14.61
CA GLY A 80 22.38 0.63 -15.04
C GLY A 80 23.40 1.49 -14.30
N SER A 81 22.99 2.67 -13.88
CA SER A 81 23.78 3.61 -13.09
C SER A 81 23.36 3.60 -11.61
N ALA A 82 22.83 2.47 -11.12
CA ALA A 82 22.29 2.36 -9.79
C ALA A 82 23.39 2.38 -8.72
N HIS A 83 23.18 3.14 -7.65
CA HIS A 83 24.13 3.29 -6.57
C HIS A 83 23.51 2.85 -5.24
N VAL A 84 24.12 1.86 -4.60
CA VAL A 84 23.71 1.29 -3.32
C VAL A 84 24.79 1.54 -2.27
N GLY A 85 24.49 2.33 -1.25
CA GLY A 85 25.45 2.74 -0.23
C GLY A 85 24.85 2.86 1.17
N GLY A 86 25.58 3.48 2.11
CA GLY A 86 25.23 3.50 3.52
C GLY A 86 25.18 2.09 4.14
N GLU A 87 24.12 1.79 4.88
CA GLU A 87 23.80 0.48 5.48
C GLU A 87 22.65 -0.21 4.72
N ALA A 88 22.49 0.07 3.43
CA ALA A 88 21.36 -0.44 2.65
C ALA A 88 21.42 -1.97 2.51
N GLN A 89 20.26 -2.62 2.51
CA GLN A 89 20.15 -4.07 2.39
C GLN A 89 19.26 -4.46 1.21
N LEU A 90 19.82 -5.21 0.28
CA LEU A 90 19.11 -5.80 -0.85
C LEU A 90 19.07 -7.31 -0.66
N SER A 91 17.90 -7.92 -0.79
CA SER A 91 17.79 -9.38 -0.67
C SER A 91 16.74 -10.02 -1.57
N GLU A 92 16.69 -11.35 -1.51
CA GLU A 92 15.73 -12.21 -2.22
C GLU A 92 15.82 -12.08 -3.74
N ASN A 93 14.78 -11.62 -4.43
CA ASN A 93 14.74 -11.51 -5.91
C ASN A 93 14.55 -10.05 -6.35
N SER A 94 14.94 -9.09 -5.52
CA SER A 94 14.76 -7.67 -5.84
C SER A 94 15.66 -7.23 -7.00
N CYS A 95 15.18 -6.23 -7.76
CA CYS A 95 15.88 -5.67 -8.91
C CYS A 95 15.97 -4.15 -8.76
N VAL A 96 17.18 -3.62 -8.98
CA VAL A 96 17.50 -2.20 -8.88
C VAL A 96 18.20 -1.79 -10.17
N GLU A 97 17.68 -0.81 -10.89
CA GLU A 97 18.25 -0.36 -12.17
C GLU A 97 18.07 1.14 -12.44
N GLY A 98 18.64 1.62 -13.55
CA GLY A 98 18.58 3.04 -13.93
C GLY A 98 19.42 3.94 -13.02
N ASP A 99 19.12 5.23 -13.01
CA ASP A 99 19.74 6.26 -12.15
C ASP A 99 19.16 6.23 -10.72
N THR A 100 19.18 5.06 -10.09
CA THR A 100 18.56 4.82 -8.78
C THR A 100 19.60 4.93 -7.66
N TYR A 101 19.24 5.60 -6.55
CA TYR A 101 20.07 5.68 -5.34
C TYR A 101 19.36 5.00 -4.17
N ILE A 102 20.01 4.01 -3.56
CA ILE A 102 19.54 3.35 -2.34
C ILE A 102 20.59 3.57 -1.25
N ARG A 103 20.23 4.29 -0.17
CA ARG A 103 21.19 4.65 0.89
C ARG A 103 20.57 4.67 2.28
N GLY A 104 21.37 5.01 3.29
CA GLY A 104 20.93 4.95 4.69
C GLY A 104 20.72 3.50 5.14
N LYS A 105 19.66 3.22 5.91
CA LYS A 105 19.29 1.86 6.34
C LYS A 105 18.11 1.30 5.52
N ALA A 106 17.99 1.73 4.27
CA ALA A 106 16.92 1.30 3.38
C ALA A 106 16.99 -0.21 3.13
N GLN A 107 15.83 -0.86 2.97
CA GLN A 107 15.73 -2.29 2.70
C GLN A 107 14.88 -2.53 1.45
N VAL A 108 15.40 -3.29 0.49
CA VAL A 108 14.65 -3.72 -0.69
C VAL A 108 14.72 -5.24 -0.82
N TYR A 109 13.58 -5.92 -0.81
CA TYR A 109 13.51 -7.38 -0.78
C TYR A 109 12.23 -7.92 -1.45
N GLY A 110 12.00 -9.23 -1.44
CA GLY A 110 10.93 -9.84 -2.22
C GLY A 110 11.24 -9.88 -3.71
N CYS A 111 10.27 -9.49 -4.52
CA CYS A 111 10.35 -9.29 -5.96
C CYS A 111 10.22 -7.79 -6.32
N ALA A 112 10.58 -6.90 -5.41
CA ALA A 112 10.47 -5.46 -5.61
C ALA A 112 11.37 -4.99 -6.76
N HIS A 113 10.86 -4.04 -7.54
CA HIS A 113 11.57 -3.43 -8.66
C HIS A 113 11.70 -1.93 -8.45
N VAL A 114 12.94 -1.43 -8.39
CA VAL A 114 13.25 -0.01 -8.20
C VAL A 114 14.06 0.47 -9.40
N HIS A 115 13.52 1.39 -10.19
CA HIS A 115 14.11 1.78 -11.46
C HIS A 115 13.85 3.24 -11.86
N GLY A 116 14.48 3.74 -12.93
CA GLY A 116 14.34 5.14 -13.34
C GLY A 116 15.31 6.06 -12.60
N SER A 117 14.89 7.25 -12.18
CA SER A 117 15.69 8.24 -11.46
C SER A 117 15.24 8.36 -9.99
N THR A 118 15.25 7.24 -9.27
CA THR A 118 14.62 7.13 -7.95
C THR A 118 15.61 7.30 -6.80
N LEU A 119 15.10 7.68 -5.62
CA LEU A 119 15.86 7.76 -4.38
C LEU A 119 15.12 7.01 -3.27
N VAL A 120 15.75 5.99 -2.69
CA VAL A 120 15.25 5.26 -1.52
C VAL A 120 16.24 5.44 -0.37
N GLU A 121 15.83 6.08 0.71
CA GLU A 121 16.73 6.38 1.82
C GLU A 121 16.07 6.28 3.21
N GLY A 122 16.81 6.67 4.26
CA GLY A 122 16.33 6.56 5.63
C GLY A 122 16.22 5.11 6.10
N LYS A 123 15.08 4.72 6.66
CA LYS A 123 14.74 3.35 7.08
C LYS A 123 13.61 2.77 6.22
N ALA A 124 13.44 3.31 5.01
CA ALA A 124 12.40 2.87 4.10
C ALA A 124 12.53 1.38 3.76
N LYS A 125 11.40 0.72 3.57
CA LYS A 125 11.33 -0.69 3.20
C LYS A 125 10.46 -0.85 1.97
N VAL A 126 11.01 -1.47 0.92
CA VAL A 126 10.30 -1.78 -0.32
C VAL A 126 10.31 -3.30 -0.50
N LEU A 127 9.14 -3.94 -0.55
CA LEU A 127 9.03 -5.39 -0.58
C LEU A 127 7.84 -5.91 -1.40
N GLY A 128 7.73 -7.23 -1.53
CA GLY A 128 6.65 -7.85 -2.30
C GLY A 128 6.89 -7.68 -3.80
N TYR A 129 5.88 -7.25 -4.54
CA TYR A 129 5.94 -6.91 -5.97
C TYR A 129 5.87 -5.40 -6.21
N ALA A 130 6.33 -4.60 -5.24
CA ALA A 130 6.30 -3.15 -5.36
C ALA A 130 7.15 -2.66 -6.55
N ASP A 131 6.63 -1.70 -7.31
CA ASP A 131 7.25 -1.10 -8.49
C ASP A 131 7.47 0.40 -8.22
N ILE A 132 8.73 0.80 -8.05
CA ILE A 132 9.13 2.18 -7.77
C ILE A 132 9.87 2.70 -8.99
N ALA A 133 9.34 3.73 -9.64
CA ALA A 133 9.87 4.19 -10.92
C ALA A 133 9.96 5.71 -11.05
N GLN A 134 10.60 6.16 -12.13
CA GLN A 134 10.71 7.57 -12.52
C GLN A 134 11.42 8.39 -11.43
N SER A 135 10.90 9.53 -11.01
CA SER A 135 11.56 10.42 -10.04
C SER A 135 11.06 10.22 -8.60
N ALA A 136 10.62 9.01 -8.24
CA ALA A 136 10.04 8.74 -6.94
C ALA A 136 11.10 8.82 -5.82
N HIS A 137 10.73 9.45 -4.71
CA HIS A 137 11.56 9.57 -3.51
C HIS A 137 10.85 8.91 -2.33
N ILE A 138 11.48 7.88 -1.76
CA ILE A 138 10.97 7.13 -0.61
C ILE A 138 11.95 7.29 0.55
N ASP A 139 11.53 7.85 1.67
CA ASP A 139 12.38 8.03 2.85
C ASP A 139 11.65 7.73 4.18
N GLY A 140 12.28 8.07 5.31
CA GLY A 140 11.67 7.93 6.63
C GLY A 140 11.56 6.46 7.06
N ASN A 141 10.44 6.08 7.68
CA ASN A 141 10.10 4.70 8.01
C ASN A 141 9.02 4.14 7.06
N ALA A 142 8.94 4.64 5.83
CA ALA A 142 7.95 4.22 4.86
C ALA A 142 8.07 2.72 4.56
N LEU A 143 6.93 2.04 4.48
CA LEU A 143 6.79 0.64 4.11
C LEU A 143 5.98 0.59 2.81
N VAL A 144 6.59 0.16 1.72
CA VAL A 144 5.93 -0.06 0.43
C VAL A 144 5.91 -1.56 0.13
N SER A 145 4.72 -2.14 -0.05
CA SER A 145 4.55 -3.59 -0.14
C SER A 145 3.40 -4.01 -1.07
N GLY A 146 3.19 -5.32 -1.25
CA GLY A 146 2.15 -5.81 -2.15
C GLY A 146 2.50 -5.55 -3.62
N ASN A 147 1.53 -5.16 -4.43
CA ASN A 147 1.71 -4.75 -5.83
C ASN A 147 1.73 -3.21 -5.96
N ALA A 148 2.14 -2.50 -4.90
CA ALA A 148 2.07 -1.05 -4.88
C ALA A 148 2.99 -0.43 -5.94
N GLU A 149 2.47 0.52 -6.70
CA GLU A 149 3.18 1.24 -7.76
C GLU A 149 3.38 2.69 -7.31
N ILE A 150 4.64 3.17 -7.33
CA ILE A 150 4.98 4.56 -7.03
C ILE A 150 5.80 5.14 -8.18
N ARG A 151 5.25 6.12 -8.87
CA ARG A 151 5.86 6.75 -10.06
C ARG A 151 5.81 8.28 -10.00
N GLY A 152 6.34 8.94 -11.02
CA GLY A 152 6.39 10.40 -11.11
C GLY A 152 7.35 11.03 -10.11
N ASN A 153 7.18 12.33 -9.86
CA ASN A 153 7.88 13.07 -8.81
C ASN A 153 7.19 12.86 -7.44
N SER A 154 6.80 11.62 -7.12
CA SER A 154 6.09 11.30 -5.87
C SER A 154 7.07 11.24 -4.71
N HIS A 155 6.69 11.78 -3.56
CA HIS A 155 7.47 11.71 -2.33
C HIS A 155 6.69 10.98 -1.23
N VAL A 156 7.24 9.86 -0.75
CA VAL A 156 6.70 9.10 0.37
C VAL A 156 7.68 9.18 1.53
N THR A 157 7.24 9.76 2.63
CA THR A 157 8.06 10.05 3.81
C THR A 157 7.30 9.74 5.11
N GLY A 158 7.98 9.81 6.25
CA GLY A 158 7.35 9.61 7.56
C GLY A 158 7.11 8.14 7.88
N THR A 159 6.04 7.85 8.63
CA THR A 159 5.67 6.48 9.01
C THR A 159 4.42 6.09 8.24
N VAL A 160 4.62 5.69 6.98
CA VAL A 160 3.59 5.33 6.01
C VAL A 160 3.65 3.85 5.70
N LYS A 161 2.50 3.23 5.44
CA LYS A 161 2.38 1.87 4.92
C LYS A 161 1.60 1.85 3.61
N LEU A 162 2.26 2.05 2.48
CA LEU A 162 1.66 1.82 1.17
C LEU A 162 1.67 0.33 0.84
N HIS A 163 0.52 -0.23 0.51
CA HIS A 163 0.42 -1.66 0.27
C HIS A 163 -0.74 -2.04 -0.65
N GLY A 164 -0.85 -3.33 -0.98
CA GLY A 164 -1.90 -3.84 -1.87
C GLY A 164 -1.68 -3.36 -3.30
N ASP A 165 -2.74 -2.97 -3.99
CA ASP A 165 -2.70 -2.47 -5.37
C ASP A 165 -2.69 -0.92 -5.43
N ALA A 166 -2.13 -0.27 -4.40
CA ALA A 166 -2.04 1.18 -4.35
C ALA A 166 -1.19 1.71 -5.51
N SER A 167 -1.69 2.70 -6.24
CA SER A 167 -1.00 3.33 -7.37
C SER A 167 -0.87 4.83 -7.11
N VAL A 168 0.33 5.27 -6.78
CA VAL A 168 0.67 6.66 -6.44
C VAL A 168 1.56 7.23 -7.53
N CYS A 169 1.22 8.39 -8.07
CA CYS A 169 1.94 8.94 -9.22
C CYS A 169 1.94 10.48 -9.27
N GLY A 170 2.72 11.04 -10.19
CA GLY A 170 2.72 12.47 -10.47
C GLY A 170 3.43 13.26 -9.38
N ASN A 171 2.73 14.20 -8.74
CA ASN A 171 3.27 15.10 -7.71
C ASN A 171 2.86 14.70 -6.27
N ALA A 172 2.58 13.41 -6.05
CA ALA A 172 2.07 12.89 -4.77
C ALA A 172 3.00 13.23 -3.61
N LEU A 173 2.42 13.48 -2.44
CA LEU A 173 3.15 13.78 -1.21
C LEU A 173 2.49 13.05 -0.03
N ILE A 174 3.02 11.87 0.28
CA ILE A 174 2.46 10.95 1.27
C ILE A 174 3.35 10.98 2.52
N ARG A 175 2.85 11.54 3.61
CA ARG A 175 3.59 11.70 4.87
C ARG A 175 3.07 10.79 5.99
N SER A 176 1.83 10.34 5.83
CA SER A 176 1.12 9.48 6.76
C SER A 176 0.12 8.56 6.04
N ASP A 177 -0.44 7.59 6.77
CA ASP A 177 -1.53 6.73 6.27
C ASP A 177 -2.85 7.51 6.04
N GLU A 178 -2.91 8.80 6.38
CA GLU A 178 -4.04 9.70 6.12
C GLU A 178 -3.91 10.43 4.78
N ASP A 179 -2.76 10.30 4.10
CA ASP A 179 -2.50 10.97 2.83
C ASP A 179 -2.87 10.13 1.62
N TRP A 180 -3.43 8.93 1.82
CA TRP A 180 -3.82 8.05 0.73
C TRP A 180 -4.91 7.04 1.12
N ILE A 181 -5.71 6.64 0.14
CA ILE A 181 -6.66 5.54 0.26
C ILE A 181 -6.83 4.83 -1.08
N THR A 182 -6.86 3.50 -1.05
CA THR A 182 -7.28 2.69 -2.19
C THR A 182 -8.70 2.20 -1.98
N VAL A 183 -9.56 2.45 -2.96
CA VAL A 183 -10.93 1.91 -3.01
C VAL A 183 -10.95 0.82 -4.09
N THR A 184 -11.49 -0.35 -3.75
CA THR A 184 -11.52 -1.52 -4.65
C THR A 184 -12.95 -2.04 -4.87
N GLY A 185 -13.12 -3.04 -5.75
CA GLY A 185 -14.33 -3.85 -5.85
C GLY A 185 -15.62 -3.13 -6.28
N PHE A 186 -15.49 -1.98 -6.94
CA PHE A 186 -16.61 -1.30 -7.58
C PHE A 186 -16.56 -1.48 -9.11
N GLY A 187 -17.69 -1.26 -9.78
CA GLY A 187 -17.81 -1.40 -11.23
C GLY A 187 -17.71 -2.82 -11.77
N SER A 188 -17.86 -2.97 -13.09
CA SER A 188 -17.70 -4.26 -13.75
C SER A 188 -16.22 -4.64 -13.81
N GLY A 189 -15.82 -5.71 -13.10
CA GLY A 189 -14.47 -6.26 -13.14
C GLY A 189 -13.61 -6.01 -11.89
N GLY A 190 -14.16 -5.43 -10.83
CA GLY A 190 -13.42 -5.22 -9.57
C GLY A 190 -12.36 -4.13 -9.71
N MET A 191 -12.81 -2.90 -9.99
CA MET A 191 -11.93 -1.76 -10.20
C MET A 191 -11.18 -1.37 -8.92
N CYS A 192 -9.99 -0.79 -9.09
CA CYS A 192 -9.15 -0.26 -8.01
C CYS A 192 -8.75 1.19 -8.34
N ALA A 193 -9.13 2.15 -7.50
CA ALA A 193 -8.73 3.55 -7.62
C ALA A 193 -7.97 3.97 -6.37
N THR A 194 -6.84 4.65 -6.55
CA THR A 194 -6.04 5.19 -5.45
C THR A 194 -6.21 6.70 -5.43
N PHE A 195 -6.60 7.22 -4.27
CA PHE A 195 -6.71 8.65 -4.01
C PHE A 195 -5.59 9.06 -3.05
N PHE A 196 -5.00 10.22 -3.25
CA PHE A 196 -3.87 10.67 -2.44
C PHE A 196 -3.67 12.18 -2.44
N HIS A 197 -3.00 12.72 -1.43
CA HIS A 197 -2.58 14.11 -1.42
C HIS A 197 -1.43 14.36 -2.39
N GLY A 198 -1.55 15.44 -3.17
CA GLY A 198 -0.48 16.04 -3.93
C GLY A 198 0.33 17.03 -3.08
N SER A 199 1.50 17.40 -3.59
CA SER A 199 2.35 18.45 -3.01
C SER A 199 1.72 19.85 -3.00
N ASP A 200 0.61 20.05 -3.71
CA ASP A 200 -0.18 21.27 -3.74
C ASP A 200 -1.44 21.20 -2.86
N ASP A 201 -1.45 20.26 -1.89
CA ASP A 201 -2.52 20.01 -0.91
C ASP A 201 -3.89 19.64 -1.53
N LYS A 202 -3.91 19.27 -2.82
CA LYS A 202 -5.10 18.75 -3.48
C LYS A 202 -5.16 17.23 -3.41
N ILE A 203 -6.37 16.68 -3.51
CA ILE A 203 -6.60 15.24 -3.63
C ILE A 203 -6.54 14.86 -5.12
N TYR A 204 -5.67 13.91 -5.43
CA TYR A 204 -5.52 13.30 -6.75
C TYR A 204 -6.14 11.91 -6.77
N VAL A 205 -6.50 11.45 -7.96
CA VAL A 205 -6.99 10.11 -8.25
C VAL A 205 -6.12 9.52 -9.34
N GLN A 206 -5.62 8.31 -9.07
CA GLN A 206 -5.03 7.42 -10.05
C GLN A 206 -5.97 6.24 -10.26
N TYR A 207 -6.44 6.10 -11.51
CA TYR A 207 -7.32 5.00 -11.93
C TYR A 207 -7.15 4.76 -13.43
N ASP A 208 -6.82 3.54 -13.85
CA ASP A 208 -6.83 3.09 -15.26
C ASP A 208 -6.28 4.13 -16.26
N GLY A 209 -5.04 4.55 -16.05
CA GLY A 209 -4.35 5.55 -16.88
C GLY A 209 -4.83 7.00 -16.73
N PHE A 210 -5.90 7.25 -15.97
CA PHE A 210 -6.25 8.59 -15.51
C PHE A 210 -5.43 8.97 -14.30
N TYR A 211 -4.83 10.16 -14.38
CA TYR A 211 -4.23 10.89 -13.29
C TYR A 211 -4.77 12.33 -13.30
N GLY A 212 -5.26 12.82 -12.15
CA GLY A 212 -5.73 14.18 -11.99
C GLY A 212 -6.40 14.43 -10.65
N THR A 213 -6.81 15.68 -10.39
CA THR A 213 -7.52 16.01 -9.15
C THR A 213 -8.87 15.30 -9.06
N ILE A 214 -9.37 15.11 -7.84
CA ILE A 214 -10.69 14.53 -7.59
C ILE A 214 -11.82 15.31 -8.29
N ASP A 215 -11.71 16.63 -8.37
CA ASP A 215 -12.68 17.48 -9.08
C ASP A 215 -12.66 17.26 -10.59
N ARG A 216 -11.46 17.20 -11.19
CA ARG A 216 -11.32 16.87 -12.62
C ARG A 216 -11.84 15.47 -12.91
N PHE A 217 -11.65 14.53 -11.98
CA PHE A 217 -12.19 13.19 -12.10
C PHE A 217 -13.72 13.19 -12.07
N ARG A 218 -14.33 13.91 -11.12
CA ARG A 218 -15.80 14.14 -11.04
C ARG A 218 -16.35 14.73 -12.34
N GLU A 219 -15.74 15.80 -12.85
CA GLU A 219 -16.14 16.42 -14.11
C GLU A 219 -16.07 15.45 -15.29
N LYS A 220 -15.01 14.62 -15.35
CA LYS A 220 -14.82 13.63 -16.42
C LYS A 220 -15.89 12.54 -16.43
N ILE A 221 -16.39 12.12 -15.27
CA ILE A 221 -17.40 11.06 -15.16
C ILE A 221 -18.84 11.58 -15.19
N LYS A 222 -19.07 12.86 -14.92
CA LYS A 222 -20.40 13.48 -14.84
C LYS A 222 -21.20 13.27 -16.13
N GLY A 223 -22.43 12.79 -16.00
CA GLY A 223 -23.33 12.48 -17.11
C GLY A 223 -22.93 11.26 -17.95
N THR A 224 -21.87 10.54 -17.56
CA THR A 224 -21.46 9.30 -18.24
C THR A 224 -22.08 8.08 -17.56
N LYS A 225 -22.11 6.94 -18.25
CA LYS A 225 -22.54 5.66 -17.67
C LYS A 225 -21.69 5.20 -16.46
N TYR A 226 -20.54 5.83 -16.23
CA TYR A 226 -19.60 5.50 -15.16
C TYR A 226 -19.83 6.32 -13.88
N GLU A 227 -20.65 7.38 -13.92
CA GLU A 227 -20.87 8.27 -12.78
C GLU A 227 -21.27 7.48 -11.52
N GLY A 228 -22.38 6.74 -11.56
CA GLY A 228 -22.84 5.92 -10.44
C GLY A 228 -21.85 4.83 -9.99
N THR A 229 -20.92 4.42 -10.87
CA THR A 229 -19.88 3.44 -10.54
C THR A 229 -18.75 4.05 -9.69
N PHE A 230 -18.30 5.27 -10.01
CA PHE A 230 -17.18 5.92 -9.33
C PHE A 230 -17.58 6.83 -8.17
N MET A 231 -18.84 7.28 -8.12
CA MET A 231 -19.32 8.13 -7.02
C MET A 231 -19.12 7.53 -5.62
N PRO A 232 -19.32 6.21 -5.38
CA PRO A 232 -19.00 5.62 -4.08
C PRO A 232 -17.52 5.74 -3.69
N ALA A 233 -16.60 5.55 -4.66
CA ALA A 233 -15.17 5.68 -4.41
C ALA A 233 -14.78 7.14 -4.09
N ILE A 234 -15.37 8.09 -4.81
CA ILE A 234 -15.20 9.54 -4.56
C ILE A 234 -15.74 9.92 -3.18
N LYS A 235 -16.93 9.43 -2.79
CA LYS A 235 -17.51 9.66 -1.46
C LYS A 235 -16.60 9.10 -0.35
N ALA A 236 -16.09 7.88 -0.52
CA ALA A 236 -15.15 7.26 0.42
C ALA A 236 -13.85 8.07 0.58
N ALA A 237 -13.28 8.56 -0.53
CA ALA A 237 -12.11 9.42 -0.51
C ALA A 237 -12.39 10.74 0.24
N CYS A 238 -13.52 11.41 -0.03
CA CYS A 238 -13.86 12.64 0.67
C CYS A 238 -14.03 12.47 2.17
N ILE A 239 -14.63 11.35 2.60
CA ILE A 239 -14.73 11.00 4.03
C ILE A 239 -13.35 10.78 4.63
N HIS A 240 -12.48 10.03 3.93
CA HIS A 240 -11.12 9.74 4.40
C HIS A 240 -10.30 11.03 4.60
N PHE A 241 -10.33 11.95 3.63
CA PHE A 241 -9.58 13.21 3.67
C PHE A 241 -10.28 14.34 4.41
N ASN A 242 -11.44 14.09 5.03
CA ASN A 242 -12.30 15.12 5.63
C ASN A 242 -12.57 16.31 4.68
N SER A 243 -12.65 16.04 3.37
CA SER A 243 -12.80 17.04 2.33
C SER A 243 -14.26 17.10 1.86
N PHE A 244 -15.09 17.82 2.61
CA PHE A 244 -16.46 18.10 2.20
C PHE A 244 -16.46 19.37 1.33
N SER A 245 -16.49 19.20 0.01
CA SER A 245 -16.94 20.29 -0.88
C SER A 245 -18.44 20.52 -0.63
N HIS A 246 -18.95 21.75 -0.79
CA HIS A 246 -20.38 22.09 -0.63
C HIS A 246 -21.36 21.15 -1.38
N ASP A 247 -20.94 20.49 -2.46
CA ASP A 247 -21.75 19.51 -3.19
C ASP A 247 -21.88 18.14 -2.48
N CYS A 248 -21.07 17.85 -1.47
CA CYS A 248 -21.19 16.66 -0.62
C CYS A 248 -22.25 16.83 0.48
N GLU A 249 -22.66 18.08 0.76
CA GLU A 249 -23.60 18.41 1.85
C GLU A 249 -25.07 18.23 1.44
N ASN A 250 -25.36 18.16 0.14
CA ASN A 250 -26.74 18.13 -0.37
C ASN A 250 -27.34 16.72 -0.59
N GLU A 251 -26.65 15.66 -0.20
CA GLU A 251 -27.26 14.33 -0.05
C GLU A 251 -26.98 13.78 1.35
N SER A 252 -27.96 14.04 2.23
CA SER A 252 -28.05 13.67 3.65
C SER A 252 -27.07 14.38 4.60
N GLU A 253 -27.57 15.43 5.24
CA GLU A 253 -27.25 15.83 6.61
C GLU A 253 -27.01 14.57 7.48
N ILE A 254 -25.77 14.36 7.92
CA ILE A 254 -25.51 13.57 9.10
C ILE A 254 -25.49 14.57 10.25
N ILE A 255 -26.64 14.71 10.92
CA ILE A 255 -26.71 15.40 12.21
C ILE A 255 -25.90 14.57 13.19
N VAL A 256 -24.73 15.09 13.58
CA VAL A 256 -23.97 14.58 14.72
C VAL A 256 -24.56 15.24 15.95
N GLU A 257 -25.45 14.53 16.66
CA GLU A 257 -25.78 14.92 18.04
C GLU A 257 -24.62 14.51 18.93
N GLU A 258 -23.96 15.51 19.52
CA GLU A 258 -22.96 15.33 20.57
C GLU A 258 -23.58 14.60 21.77
N SER A 259 -22.88 13.60 22.28
CA SER A 259 -22.95 13.28 23.70
C SER A 259 -21.54 12.99 24.20
N ASP A 260 -21.20 13.63 25.33
CA ASP A 260 -19.90 13.62 25.97
C ASP A 260 -19.41 12.19 26.28
N GLU A 261 -18.07 12.05 26.28
CA GLU A 261 -17.25 10.85 26.58
C GLU A 261 -16.91 9.93 25.39
N PHE A 262 -15.77 10.17 24.73
CA PHE A 262 -14.59 9.29 24.81
C PHE A 262 -13.40 9.85 23.99
N VAL A 263 -12.45 10.48 24.67
CA VAL A 263 -11.07 10.63 24.19
C VAL A 263 -10.27 9.49 24.79
N SER A 264 -9.89 8.51 23.97
CA SER A 264 -8.56 7.88 23.97
C SER A 264 -8.59 6.58 23.17
N SER A 265 -7.48 6.32 22.49
CA SER A 265 -7.09 5.05 21.88
C SER A 265 -7.79 4.60 20.59
N PHE A 266 -7.39 5.18 19.44
CA PHE A 266 -7.43 4.47 18.16
C PHE A 266 -6.23 4.84 17.30
N GLY A 267 -5.08 4.24 17.62
CA GLY A 267 -3.92 4.20 16.75
C GLY A 267 -3.48 2.75 16.64
N LYS A 268 -3.92 2.07 15.57
CA LYS A 268 -3.32 0.87 14.98
C LYS A 268 -4.31 0.23 14.00
N TYR A 269 -3.85 0.04 12.77
CA TYR A 269 -4.48 -0.71 11.68
C TYR A 269 -5.60 0.03 10.94
N ARG A 270 -5.22 0.72 9.86
CA ARG A 270 -6.07 1.00 8.70
C ARG A 270 -5.19 0.98 7.46
N GLY A 271 -5.64 0.27 6.45
CA GLY A 271 -4.89 0.02 5.24
C GLY A 271 -5.36 -1.31 4.67
N LEU A 272 -6.08 -1.23 3.55
CA LEU A 272 -6.86 -2.27 2.83
C LEU A 272 -8.35 -2.13 3.13
N LEU A 273 -9.13 -1.76 2.12
CA LEU A 273 -10.57 -1.99 2.10
C LEU A 273 -10.82 -3.05 1.03
N LEU A 274 -10.96 -4.29 1.47
CA LEU A 274 -11.40 -5.41 0.64
C LEU A 274 -12.91 -5.32 0.48
N PHE A 275 -13.36 -5.10 -0.75
CA PHE A 275 -14.74 -5.34 -1.15
C PHE A 275 -14.82 -6.76 -1.71
N GLU A 276 -14.84 -7.76 -0.85
CA GLU A 276 -15.41 -9.05 -1.28
C GLU A 276 -16.93 -8.88 -1.37
N PRO A 277 -17.58 -9.33 -2.45
CA PRO A 277 -19.02 -9.46 -2.46
C PRO A 277 -19.40 -10.47 -1.38
N ILE A 278 -20.01 -10.00 -0.30
CA ILE A 278 -20.69 -10.90 0.63
C ILE A 278 -21.97 -11.34 -0.06
N ASP A 279 -21.99 -12.58 -0.54
CA ASP A 279 -23.23 -13.26 -0.93
C ASP A 279 -24.07 -13.46 0.33
N ILE A 280 -24.99 -12.53 0.59
CA ILE A 280 -25.99 -12.71 1.65
C ILE A 280 -27.01 -13.72 1.12
N ASN A 281 -26.82 -14.98 1.48
CA ASN A 281 -27.74 -16.05 1.15
C ASN A 281 -29.03 -15.89 1.97
N VAL A 282 -30.05 -15.28 1.36
CA VAL A 282 -31.34 -15.05 2.02
C VAL A 282 -32.14 -16.35 1.97
N ASN A 283 -31.97 -17.18 3.00
CA ASN A 283 -32.79 -18.37 3.16
C ASN A 283 -34.19 -17.94 3.66
N ARG A 284 -35.18 -17.98 2.77
CA ARG A 284 -36.59 -17.74 3.12
C ARG A 284 -37.13 -18.97 3.83
N GLU A 285 -36.96 -19.04 5.13
CA GLU A 285 -37.91 -19.69 6.02
C GLU A 285 -37.52 -19.44 7.48
N ASN A 286 -38.44 -18.77 8.19
CA ASN A 286 -38.45 -18.51 9.64
C ASN A 286 -37.41 -17.50 10.15
N GLY A 287 -37.90 -16.54 10.94
CA GLY A 287 -37.14 -15.40 11.46
C GLY A 287 -35.78 -15.79 12.04
N THR A 288 -34.72 -15.40 11.34
CA THR A 288 -33.34 -15.79 11.68
C THR A 288 -32.50 -14.56 11.98
N LYS A 289 -31.71 -14.64 13.06
CA LYS A 289 -30.68 -13.67 13.45
C LYS A 289 -29.43 -13.87 12.60
N TYR A 290 -28.83 -12.78 12.15
CA TYR A 290 -27.60 -12.79 11.36
C TYR A 290 -26.37 -12.64 12.29
N TRP A 291 -25.31 -13.38 11.99
CA TRP A 291 -24.01 -13.29 12.64
C TRP A 291 -22.94 -13.12 11.56
N MET A 292 -21.98 -12.22 11.77
CA MET A 292 -20.76 -12.12 10.97
C MET A 292 -19.63 -12.82 11.72
N ASP A 293 -18.85 -13.64 11.00
CA ASP A 293 -17.72 -14.39 11.56
C ASP A 293 -16.50 -13.48 11.80
N LYS A 294 -15.58 -13.95 12.65
CA LYS A 294 -14.83 -13.17 13.63
C LYS A 294 -13.52 -12.52 13.16
N ASP A 295 -13.10 -12.69 11.91
CA ASP A 295 -11.68 -12.47 11.52
C ASP A 295 -11.42 -11.39 10.45
N MET A 296 -12.19 -10.30 10.41
CA MET A 296 -11.94 -9.18 9.48
C MET A 296 -12.03 -7.84 10.21
N ALA A 297 -10.93 -7.08 10.25
CA ALA A 297 -10.73 -5.88 11.07
C ALA A 297 -11.04 -4.54 10.35
N ASP A 298 -11.91 -4.52 9.33
CA ASP A 298 -12.15 -3.34 8.45
C ASP A 298 -13.57 -2.73 8.52
N TYR A 299 -14.24 -2.82 9.67
CA TYR A 299 -15.69 -2.57 9.77
C TYR A 299 -16.14 -1.13 10.14
N ARG A 300 -15.60 -0.08 9.50
CA ARG A 300 -16.32 1.23 9.48
C ARG A 300 -16.89 1.59 8.11
N PHE A 301 -16.28 1.13 7.00
CA PHE A 301 -16.71 1.51 5.65
C PHE A 301 -17.67 0.51 5.00
N GLY A 302 -17.57 -0.79 5.34
CA GLY A 302 -18.59 -1.78 4.95
C GLY A 302 -19.98 -1.43 5.50
N TYR A 303 -20.03 -0.75 6.65
CA TYR A 303 -21.26 -0.25 7.27
C TYR A 303 -21.90 0.89 6.45
N VAL A 304 -21.12 1.90 6.04
CA VAL A 304 -21.63 3.02 5.24
C VAL A 304 -22.17 2.52 3.90
N MET A 305 -21.45 1.62 3.24
CA MET A 305 -21.86 1.07 1.94
C MET A 305 -23.07 0.14 2.04
N ALA A 306 -23.18 -0.67 3.10
CA ALA A 306 -24.38 -1.47 3.36
C ALA A 306 -25.60 -0.59 3.66
N VAL A 307 -25.42 0.48 4.44
CA VAL A 307 -26.49 1.44 4.75
C VAL A 307 -26.95 2.19 3.50
N GLU A 308 -26.03 2.66 2.65
CA GLU A 308 -26.37 3.37 1.41
C GLU A 308 -27.06 2.46 0.39
N LYS A 309 -26.61 1.20 0.24
CA LYS A 309 -27.27 0.21 -0.62
C LYS A 309 -28.68 -0.13 -0.12
N LEU A 310 -28.87 -0.25 1.20
CA LEU A 310 -30.19 -0.45 1.80
C LEU A 310 -31.08 0.79 1.65
N LYS A 311 -30.54 2.01 1.69
CA LYS A 311 -31.33 3.23 1.42
C LYS A 311 -31.76 3.33 -0.04
N GLU A 312 -30.88 2.99 -0.99
CA GLU A 312 -31.21 2.92 -2.43
C GLU A 312 -32.32 1.91 -2.71
N GLU A 313 -32.26 0.76 -2.04
CA GLU A 313 -33.18 -0.36 -2.27
C GLU A 313 -34.55 -0.16 -1.60
N PHE A 314 -34.62 0.59 -0.48
CA PHE A 314 -35.84 0.72 0.33
C PHE A 314 -36.45 2.14 0.39
N LYS A 315 -35.91 3.12 -0.37
CA LYS A 315 -36.40 4.51 -0.56
C LYS A 315 -37.25 5.06 0.60
N ASP A 316 -36.61 5.82 1.47
CA ASP A 316 -37.18 6.69 2.51
C ASP A 316 -38.08 6.03 3.58
N SER A 317 -38.09 4.70 3.71
CA SER A 317 -39.03 3.99 4.57
C SER A 317 -38.43 3.04 5.61
N CYS A 318 -37.16 3.19 5.96
CA CYS A 318 -36.57 2.54 7.14
C CYS A 318 -35.94 3.57 8.09
N VAL A 319 -36.27 3.50 9.37
CA VAL A 319 -35.54 4.17 10.46
C VAL A 319 -34.47 3.20 10.97
N LEU A 320 -33.20 3.63 10.97
CA LEU A 320 -32.07 2.83 11.44
C LEU A 320 -31.80 3.14 12.92
N GLU A 321 -31.99 2.16 13.81
CA GLU A 321 -31.74 2.34 15.24
C GLU A 321 -30.48 1.55 15.65
N ALA A 322 -29.41 2.26 16.04
CA ALA A 322 -28.19 1.65 16.56
C ALA A 322 -28.26 1.57 18.10
N VAL A 323 -28.46 0.38 18.66
CA VAL A 323 -28.49 0.18 20.11
C VAL A 323 -27.17 -0.42 20.59
N LEU A 324 -26.40 0.36 21.35
CA LEU A 324 -25.28 -0.13 22.15
C LEU A 324 -25.84 -0.80 23.42
N THR A 325 -25.85 -2.13 23.50
CA THR A 325 -26.19 -2.80 24.77
C THR A 325 -24.92 -3.08 25.59
N PRO A 326 -24.76 -2.51 26.79
CA PRO A 326 -23.72 -2.94 27.71
C PRO A 326 -24.15 -4.28 28.32
N HIS A 327 -23.31 -5.30 28.23
CA HIS A 327 -23.45 -6.50 29.06
C HIS A 327 -22.27 -6.67 30.00
N SER A 328 -22.64 -7.04 31.22
CA SER A 328 -21.91 -6.98 32.46
C SER A 328 -20.75 -7.96 32.54
N TYR A 329 -19.72 -7.48 33.22
CA TYR A 329 -18.49 -8.15 33.62
C TYR A 329 -18.77 -9.45 34.40
N TYR A 330 -18.19 -10.57 33.97
CA TYR A 330 -17.73 -11.67 34.83
C TYR A 330 -16.59 -12.43 34.14
N GLY A 331 -15.37 -12.30 34.67
CA GLY A 331 -14.27 -13.23 34.42
C GLY A 331 -13.38 -12.98 33.19
N GLY A 332 -12.33 -12.16 33.38
CA GLY A 332 -11.00 -12.33 32.78
C GLY A 332 -10.89 -12.67 31.28
N ASN A 333 -11.12 -11.69 30.42
CA ASN A 333 -10.39 -11.39 29.18
C ASN A 333 -11.21 -10.37 28.37
N LEU A 334 -10.63 -9.20 28.08
CA LEU A 334 -11.26 -8.18 27.23
C LEU A 334 -11.39 -8.71 25.80
N ARG A 335 -12.54 -9.29 25.49
CA ARG A 335 -13.01 -9.67 24.14
C ARG A 335 -14.49 -9.31 24.07
N ASN A 336 -14.84 -8.15 23.53
CA ASN A 336 -16.24 -7.81 23.28
C ASN A 336 -16.47 -7.49 21.79
N PRO A 337 -17.37 -8.21 21.09
CA PRO A 337 -17.90 -7.77 19.81
C PRO A 337 -18.95 -6.67 20.02
N LEU A 338 -18.93 -5.64 19.17
CA LEU A 338 -20.08 -4.75 18.98
C LEU A 338 -21.20 -5.58 18.31
N ASN A 339 -22.36 -5.67 18.95
CA ASN A 339 -23.54 -6.29 18.36
C ASN A 339 -24.37 -5.19 17.68
N PHE A 340 -24.58 -5.31 16.37
CA PHE A 340 -25.48 -4.43 15.62
C PHE A 340 -26.79 -5.16 15.33
N ARG A 341 -27.92 -4.50 15.55
CA ARG A 341 -29.24 -4.99 15.13
C ARG A 341 -29.81 -4.05 14.08
N LEU A 342 -30.21 -4.60 12.95
CA LEU A 342 -30.99 -3.91 11.93
C LEU A 342 -32.48 -4.19 12.18
N ARG A 343 -33.29 -3.14 12.27
CA ARG A 343 -34.74 -3.23 12.34
C ARG A 343 -35.30 -2.29 11.27
N CYS A 344 -36.03 -2.82 10.29
CA CYS A 344 -36.81 -1.98 9.38
C CYS A 344 -38.29 -2.03 9.81
N VAL A 345 -38.93 -0.87 9.88
CA VAL A 345 -40.32 -0.69 10.28
C VAL A 345 -41.00 0.15 9.20
N ARG A 346 -42.01 -0.41 8.52
CA ARG A 346 -42.99 0.37 7.73
C ARG A 346 -44.31 0.47 8.51
N GLU A 347 -44.98 1.61 8.40
CA GLU A 347 -46.19 1.98 9.18
C GLU A 347 -47.45 1.12 8.92
N ASP A 348 -47.45 0.24 7.92
CA ASP A 348 -48.65 -0.51 7.48
C ASP A 348 -48.51 -2.05 7.47
N GLY A 349 -47.39 -2.58 7.97
CA GLY A 349 -47.35 -3.94 8.54
C GLY A 349 -47.46 -5.15 7.58
N ILE A 350 -47.38 -4.99 6.25
CA ILE A 350 -47.29 -6.13 5.31
C ILE A 350 -46.35 -5.81 4.15
N VAL A 351 -45.31 -6.65 3.94
CA VAL A 351 -44.43 -6.57 2.77
C VAL A 351 -44.47 -7.89 2.00
N ARG A 352 -44.76 -7.81 0.70
CA ARG A 352 -44.54 -8.87 -0.30
C ARG A 352 -43.48 -8.40 -1.29
N VAL A 353 -42.46 -9.21 -1.51
CA VAL A 353 -41.34 -8.91 -2.43
C VAL A 353 -41.32 -9.92 -3.57
N TYR A 354 -41.40 -9.40 -4.79
CA TYR A 354 -41.15 -10.12 -6.05
C TYR A 354 -39.72 -9.85 -6.53
N PRO A 355 -39.06 -10.83 -7.16
CA PRO A 355 -37.66 -10.72 -7.57
C PRO A 355 -37.49 -9.92 -8.87
N MET A 356 -36.42 -9.13 -8.94
CA MET A 356 -35.48 -9.12 -10.07
C MET A 356 -34.14 -8.52 -9.67
#